data_AF-M0BTN5-F1
#
_entry.id   AF-M0BTN5-F1
#
_cell.length_a   1.000
_cell.length_b   1.000
_cell.length_c   1.000
_cell.angle_alpha   90.00
_cell.angle_beta   90.00
_cell.angle_gamma   90.00
#
_symmetry.space_group_name_H-M   'P 1'
#
loop_
_entity.id
_entity.type
_entity.pdbx_description
1 polymer ?
#
loop_
_entity_poly.entity_id
_entity_poly.type
_entity_poly.pdbx_seq_one_letter_code
_entity_poly.pdbx_strand_id
1 'polypeptide(L)' 'MEARMGDSLGDVRVHTGPKAAAACEAINARAFTVGNHVAFGPGEYDPEDEDGQHVIAHELAHVRQQPGGANGVRAAG' A
#
# COMPACT_ATOMS: atom_id res chain seq x y z
N MET A 1 27.33 7.70 0.28
CA MET A 1 26.71 6.58 1.00
C MET A 1 25.49 7.10 1.73
N GLU A 2 24.38 7.35 1.03
CA GLU A 2 23.15 7.78 1.70
C GLU A 2 22.07 6.75 1.41
N ALA A 3 21.86 5.87 2.40
CA ALA A 3 20.74 4.95 2.45
C ALA A 3 19.46 5.76 2.63
N ARG A 4 18.82 6.13 1.52
CA ARG A 4 17.45 6.66 1.52
C ARG A 4 16.45 5.52 1.68
N MET A 5 16.53 4.85 2.83
CA MET A 5 15.52 3.89 3.30
C MET A 5 14.45 4.58 4.15
N GLY A 6 14.44 5.92 4.19
CA GLY A 6 13.58 6.72 5.07
C GLY A 6 12.38 7.42 4.43
N ASP A 7 12.24 7.44 3.09
CA ASP A 7 11.37 8.42 2.43
C ASP A 7 10.00 7.90 1.93
N SER A 8 9.78 6.59 1.78
CA SER A 8 8.54 6.11 1.10
C SER A 8 7.39 5.74 2.03
N LEU A 9 7.52 5.88 3.35
CA LEU A 9 6.47 5.48 4.31
C LEU A 9 5.67 6.65 4.86
N GLY A 10 6.14 7.89 4.67
CA GLY A 10 5.43 9.10 5.08
C GLY A 10 4.27 9.48 4.16
N ASP A 11 4.28 9.01 2.90
CA ASP A 11 3.24 9.32 1.91
C ASP A 11 2.21 8.19 1.72
N VAL A 12 2.18 7.21 2.62
CA VAL A 12 1.23 6.09 2.54
C VAL A 12 -0.20 6.61 2.78
N ARG A 13 -1.05 6.53 1.76
CA ARG A 13 -2.48 6.89 1.83
C ARG A 13 -3.33 5.64 1.85
N VAL A 14 -4.01 5.44 2.96
CA VAL A 14 -4.99 4.38 3.14
C VAL A 14 -6.37 4.87 2.71
N HIS A 15 -7.04 4.09 1.85
CA HIS A 15 -8.38 4.36 1.33
C HIS A 15 -9.32 3.24 1.79
N THR A 16 -10.33 3.60 2.56
CA THR A 16 -11.30 2.66 3.16
C THR A 16 -12.75 3.03 2.85
N GLY A 17 -12.94 4.08 2.05
CA GLY A 17 -14.24 4.59 1.67
C GLY A 17 -14.89 3.81 0.52
N PRO A 18 -16.12 4.19 0.12
CA PRO A 18 -16.87 3.52 -0.95
C PRO A 18 -16.13 3.48 -2.30
N LYS A 19 -15.24 4.44 -2.55
CA LYS A 19 -14.38 4.45 -3.74
C LYS A 19 -13.31 3.35 -3.73
N ALA A 20 -12.76 3.04 -2.55
CA ALA A 20 -11.82 1.93 -2.37
C ALA A 20 -12.52 0.59 -2.52
N ALA A 21 -13.71 0.46 -1.92
CA ALA A 21 -14.56 -0.72 -2.07
C ALA A 21 -14.86 -1.01 -3.54
N ALA A 22 -15.32 0.00 -4.31
CA ALA A 22 -15.60 -0.17 -5.74
C ALA A 22 -14.35 -0.57 -6.55
N ALA A 23 -13.17 -0.03 -6.20
CA ALA A 23 -11.92 -0.40 -6.85
C ALA A 23 -11.51 -1.85 -6.54
N CYS A 24 -11.67 -2.28 -5.28
CA CYS A 24 -11.40 -3.64 -4.85
C CYS A 24 -12.34 -4.65 -5.54
N GLU A 25 -13.63 -4.33 -5.64
CA GLU A 25 -14.60 -5.14 -6.38
C GLU A 25 -14.28 -5.22 -7.87
N ALA A 26 -13.86 -4.11 -8.50
CA ALA A 26 -13.52 -4.07 -9.92
C ALA A 26 -12.37 -5.03 -10.29
N ILE A 27 -11.45 -5.29 -9.35
CA ILE A 27 -10.34 -6.22 -9.54
C ILE A 27 -10.51 -7.56 -8.82
N ASN A 28 -11.69 -7.79 -8.20
CA ASN A 28 -11.98 -8.97 -7.37
C ASN A 28 -10.91 -9.23 -6.28
N ALA A 29 -10.44 -8.17 -5.62
CA ALA A 29 -9.49 -8.26 -4.51
C ALA A 29 -10.13 -7.81 -3.19
N ARG A 30 -9.63 -8.32 -2.06
CA ARG A 30 -10.06 -7.90 -0.72
C ARG A 30 -9.41 -6.57 -0.31
N ALA A 31 -8.14 -6.41 -0.65
CA ALA A 31 -7.38 -5.18 -0.52
C ALA A 31 -6.29 -5.18 -1.61
N PHE A 32 -5.78 -4.01 -1.95
CA PHE A 32 -4.65 -3.92 -2.87
C PHE A 32 -3.81 -2.66 -2.65
N THR A 33 -2.55 -2.76 -3.04
CA THR A 33 -1.57 -1.67 -2.92
C THR A 33 -1.08 -1.22 -4.30
N VAL A 34 -1.11 0.09 -4.56
CA VAL A 34 -0.57 0.73 -5.78
C VAL A 34 0.30 1.91 -5.39
N GLY A 35 1.61 1.73 -5.49
CA GLY A 35 2.59 2.72 -5.06
C GLY A 35 2.43 2.98 -3.57
N ASN A 36 2.21 4.25 -3.21
CA ASN A 36 1.97 4.65 -1.82
C ASN A 36 0.48 4.58 -1.42
N HIS A 37 -0.41 4.08 -2.27
CA HIS A 37 -1.84 4.01 -1.99
C HIS A 37 -2.25 2.59 -1.63
N VAL A 38 -2.87 2.42 -0.47
CA VAL A 38 -3.45 1.14 -0.03
C VAL A 38 -4.96 1.30 -0.04
N ALA A 39 -5.67 0.43 -0.74
CA ALA A 39 -7.12 0.41 -0.79
C ALA A 39 -7.65 -0.86 -0.13
N PHE A 40 -8.58 -0.71 0.80
CA PHE A 40 -9.25 -1.82 1.48
C PHE A 40 -10.69 -1.93 0.99
N GLY A 41 -11.15 -3.17 0.84
CA GLY A 41 -12.54 -3.50 0.59
C GLY A 41 -13.44 -3.15 1.79
N PRO A 42 -14.75 -3.21 1.58
CA PRO A 42 -15.71 -2.89 2.63
C PRO A 42 -15.57 -3.88 3.80
N GLY A 43 -15.29 -3.36 5.00
CA GLY A 43 -15.14 -4.18 6.21
C GLY A 43 -13.77 -4.83 6.39
N GLU A 44 -12.80 -4.61 5.49
CA GLU A 44 -11.46 -5.19 5.60
C GLU A 44 -10.47 -4.28 6.34
N TYR A 45 -10.77 -2.98 6.46
CA TYR A 45 -9.98 -2.08 7.31
C TYR A 45 -10.64 -1.97 8.67
N ASP A 46 -10.13 -2.75 9.62
CA ASP A 46 -10.49 -2.65 11.02
C ASP A 46 -9.22 -2.60 11.88
N PRO A 47 -8.83 -1.41 12.38
CA PRO A 47 -7.65 -1.28 13.24
C PRO A 47 -7.92 -1.70 14.69
N GLU A 48 -9.18 -1.91 15.08
CA GLU A 48 -9.59 -2.30 16.44
C GLU A 48 -9.72 -3.83 16.59
N ASP A 49 -9.91 -4.53 15.47
CA ASP A 49 -10.00 -5.99 15.39
C ASP A 49 -8.65 -6.66 15.05
N GLU A 50 -8.36 -7.80 15.68
CA GLU A 50 -7.09 -8.53 15.50
C GLU A 50 -6.92 -9.08 14.07
N ASP A 51 -8.01 -9.54 13.43
CA ASP A 51 -7.99 -10.00 12.04
C ASP A 51 -7.76 -8.82 11.09
N GLY A 52 -8.40 -7.68 11.35
CA GLY A 52 -8.19 -6.44 10.58
C GLY A 52 -6.77 -5.90 10.69
N GLN A 53 -6.16 -5.93 11.88
CA GLN A 53 -4.75 -5.57 12.09
C GLN A 53 -3.80 -6.48 11.30
N HIS A 54 -4.12 -7.77 11.18
CA HIS A 54 -3.33 -8.70 10.40
C HIS A 54 -3.34 -8.34 8.91
N VAL A 55 -4.51 -7.99 8.37
CA VAL A 55 -4.69 -7.55 6.98
C VAL A 55 -3.94 -6.23 6.72
N ILE A 56 -4.02 -5.28 7.66
CA ILE A 56 -3.28 -4.01 7.56
C ILE A 56 -1.77 -4.26 7.55
N ALA A 57 -1.26 -5.11 8.45
CA ALA A 57 0.16 -5.44 8.51
C ALA A 57 0.64 -6.15 7.23
N HIS A 58 -0.18 -7.03 6.66
CA HIS A 58 0.09 -7.72 5.40
C HIS A 58 0.25 -6.74 4.23
N GLU A 59 -0.68 -5.79 4.08
CA GLU A 59 -0.62 -4.79 3.02
C GLU A 59 0.51 -3.78 3.22
N LEU A 60 0.79 -3.38 4.47
CA LEU A 60 1.91 -2.49 4.77
C LEU A 60 3.26 -3.16 4.46
N ALA A 61 3.36 -4.48 4.64
CA ALA A 61 4.52 -5.24 4.23
C ALA A 61 4.70 -5.24 2.71
N HIS A 62 3.62 -5.23 1.92
CA HIS A 62 3.67 -5.07 0.46
C HIS A 62 4.15 -3.68 0.04
N VAL A 63 3.73 -2.61 0.73
CA VAL A 63 4.28 -1.24 0.51
C VAL A 63 5.79 -1.22 0.73
N ARG A 64 6.28 -1.86 1.79
CA ARG A 64 7.72 -1.98 2.11
C ARG A 64 8.48 -2.83 1.11
N GLN A 65 7.82 -3.86 0.56
CA GLN A 65 8.42 -4.83 -0.36
C GLN A 65 8.31 -4.43 -1.83
N GLN A 66 7.55 -3.39 -2.19
CA GLN A 66 7.48 -2.93 -3.58
C GLN A 66 8.89 -2.66 -4.12
N PRO A 67 9.37 -3.45 -5.09
CA PRO A 67 10.66 -3.23 -5.73
C PRO A 67 10.48 -2.12 -6.76
N GLY A 68 10.36 -0.88 -6.28
CA GLY A 68 9.72 0.18 -7.05
C GLY A 68 10.16 1.60 -6.74
N GLY A 69 11.19 1.80 -5.93
CA GLY A 69 12.05 2.99 -6.04
C GLY A 69 12.94 2.91 -7.28
N ALA A 70 12.38 2.59 -8.44
CA ALA A 70 13.08 2.63 -9.72
C ALA A 70 13.26 4.08 -10.16
N ASN A 71 14.07 4.85 -9.42
CA ASN A 71 14.83 5.94 -10.03
C ASN A 71 16.04 5.35 -10.75
N GLY A 72 15.76 4.46 -11.70
CA GLY A 72 16.70 4.00 -12.72
C GLY A 72 16.62 4.91 -13.94
N VAL A 73 16.69 6.23 -13.75
CA VAL A 73 17.00 7.19 -14.82
C VAL A 73 18.06 8.14 -14.29
N ARG A 74 19.32 7.77 -14.51
CA ARG A 74 20.33 8.68 -15.06
C ARG A 74 21.24 7.85 -15.95
N ALA A 75 21.05 8.04 -17.25
CA ALA A 75 21.95 7.57 -18.28
C ALA A 75 23.38 7.98 -17.95
N ALA A 76 24.30 7.02 -18.08
CA ALA A 76 25.73 7.22 -17.99
C ALA A 76 26.18 8.27 -19.01
N GLY A 77 27.04 9.18 -18.55
CA GLY A 77 27.97 9.92 -19.42
C GLY A 77 29.29 9.19 -19.51
#